data_AF-A0A1G1F651-F1
#
_entry.id   AF-A0A1G1F651-F1
#
_cell.length_a   1.000
_cell.length_b   1.000
_cell.length_c   1.000
_cell.angle_alpha   90.00
_cell.angle_beta   90.00
_cell.angle_gamma   90.00
#
_symmetry.space_group_name_H-M   'P 1'
#
loop_
_entity.id
_entity.type
_entity.pdbx_description
1 polymer ?
#
loop_
_entity_poly.entity_id
_entity_poly.type
_entity_poly.pdbx_seq_one_letter_code
_entity_poly.pdbx_strand_id
1 'polypeptide(L)'
;MTLSEIIKKAMLAGLGAQEKAKDFIDDLVKAGELSKGEGASLVKEWAEKAQESTKDLDGRIRDTIAGALDKVNIPSRDDIEKLERKLQSISARLRKLEGGSSKGEEEA
;
A
#
# COMPACT_ATOMS: atom_id res chain seq x y z
N MET A 1 9.68 0.16 -15.20
CA MET A 1 9.54 1.07 -14.04
C MET A 1 8.77 0.31 -12.97
N THR A 2 9.29 0.20 -11.75
CA THR A 2 8.58 -0.50 -10.67
C THR A 2 7.50 0.41 -10.08
N LEU A 3 6.41 -0.17 -9.58
CA LEU A 3 5.30 0.58 -8.97
C LEU A 3 5.77 1.47 -7.80
N SER A 4 6.78 1.02 -7.05
CA SER A 4 7.40 1.78 -5.96
C SER A 4 7.98 3.13 -6.43
N GLU A 5 8.62 3.17 -7.60
CA GLU A 5 9.23 4.39 -8.12
C GLU A 5 8.18 5.41 -8.58
N ILE A 6 7.03 4.95 -9.08
CA ILE A 6 5.90 5.82 -9.47
C ILE A 6 5.29 6.46 -8.21
N ILE A 7 5.09 5.67 -7.16
CA ILE A 7 4.56 6.17 -5.88
C ILE A 7 5.50 7.20 -5.25
N LYS A 8 6.81 6.91 -5.21
CA LYS A 8 7.81 7.88 -4.70
C LYS A 8 7.80 9.18 -5.48
N LYS A 9 7.75 9.12 -6.82
CA LYS A 9 7.68 10.33 -7.67
C LYS A 9 6.41 11.13 -7.44
N ALA A 10 5.26 10.45 -7.31
CA ALA A 10 3.99 11.11 -7.00
C ALA A 10 4.03 11.79 -5.63
N MET A 11 4.62 11.14 -4.62
CA MET A 11 4.79 11.70 -3.29
C MET A 11 5.73 12.92 -3.28
N LEU A 12 6.86 12.86 -3.98
CA LEU A 12 7.77 13.99 -4.13
C LEU A 12 7.12 15.17 -4.87
N ALA A 13 6.34 14.90 -5.92
CA ALA A 13 5.57 15.92 -6.61
C ALA A 13 4.50 16.54 -5.70
N GLY A 14 3.83 15.74 -4.86
CA GLY A 14 2.87 16.21 -3.87
C GLY A 14 3.51 17.13 -2.82
N LEU A 15 4.70 16.77 -2.32
CA LEU A 15 5.46 17.61 -1.39
C LEU A 15 5.87 18.95 -2.04
N GLY A 16 6.37 18.92 -3.28
CA GLY A 16 6.73 20.14 -4.00
C GLY A 16 5.53 21.05 -4.30
N ALA A 17 4.36 20.47 -4.58
CA ALA A 17 3.12 21.22 -4.76
C ALA A 17 2.66 21.89 -3.45
N GLN A 18 2.84 21.21 -2.31
CA GLN A 18 2.53 21.78 -1.00
C GLN A 18 3.47 22.94 -0.61
N GLU A 19 4.75 22.84 -0.98
CA GLU A 19 5.74 23.91 -0.74
C GLU A 19 5.42 25.15 -1.60
N LYS A 20 5.16 24.95 -2.90
CA LYS A 20 4.70 26.00 -3.83
C LYS A 20 3.42 26.71 -3.36
N ALA A 21 2.49 25.95 -2.80
CA ALA A 21 1.25 26.48 -2.24
C ALA A 21 1.51 27.40 -1.04
N LYS A 22 2.43 27.01 -0.16
CA LYS A 22 2.81 27.81 1.00
C LYS A 22 3.48 29.11 0.57
N ASP A 23 4.40 29.04 -0.39
CA ASP A 23 5.07 30.22 -0.96
C ASP A 23 4.06 31.19 -1.60
N PHE A 24 3.08 30.67 -2.34
CA PHE A 24 2.04 31.48 -2.97
C PHE A 24 1.18 32.24 -1.94
N ILE A 25 0.83 31.59 -0.82
CA ILE A 25 0.10 32.24 0.28
C ILE A 25 0.98 33.32 0.94
N ASP A 26 2.26 33.04 1.13
CA ASP A 26 3.21 33.98 1.71
C ASP A 26 3.39 35.23 0.82
N ASP A 27 3.39 35.04 -0.50
CA ASP A 27 3.47 36.12 -1.47
C ASP A 27 2.20 36.99 -1.50
N LEU A 28 1.01 36.39 -1.35
CA LEU A 28 -0.24 37.14 -1.18
C LEU A 28 -0.25 37.99 0.11
N VAL A 29 0.34 37.47 1.20
CA VAL A 29 0.51 38.22 2.45
C VAL A 29 1.49 39.39 2.26
N LYS A 30 2.59 39.18 1.54
CA LYS A 30 3.57 40.24 1.22
C LYS A 30 3.00 41.30 0.28
N ALA A 31 2.18 40.90 -0.68
CA ALA A 31 1.47 41.79 -1.59
C ALA A 31 0.40 42.64 -0.88
N GLY A 32 0.06 42.31 0.37
CA GLY A 32 -0.98 42.98 1.14
C GLY A 32 -2.40 42.57 0.77
N GLU A 33 -2.55 41.56 -0.11
CA GLU A 33 -3.85 41.00 -0.49
C GLU A 33 -4.43 40.10 0.62
N LEU A 34 -3.58 39.63 1.53
CA LEU A 34 -3.97 38.90 2.74
C LEU A 34 -3.30 39.50 3.98
N SER A 35 -4.04 39.56 5.08
CA SER A 35 -3.40 39.82 6.38
C SER A 35 -2.57 38.61 6.83
N LYS A 36 -1.56 38.84 7.69
CA LYS A 36 -0.75 37.77 8.28
C LYS A 36 -1.61 36.72 9.01
N GLY A 37 -2.73 37.13 9.60
CA GLY A 37 -3.66 36.24 10.29
C GLY A 37 -4.41 35.32 9.32
N GLU A 38 -4.90 35.87 8.21
CA GLU A 38 -5.61 35.09 7.18
C GLU A 38 -4.68 34.11 6.46
N GLY A 39 -3.46 34.55 6.09
CA GLY A 39 -2.47 33.66 5.48
C GLY A 39 -2.09 32.48 6.39
N ALA A 40 -1.87 32.73 7.69
CA ALA A 40 -1.58 31.67 8.66
C ALA A 40 -2.75 30.68 8.82
N SER A 41 -3.99 31.18 8.80
CA SER A 41 -5.18 30.33 8.86
C SER A 41 -5.32 29.44 7.63
N LEU A 42 -5.08 29.99 6.43
CA LEU A 42 -5.15 29.24 5.17
C LEU A 42 -4.09 28.13 5.09
N VAL A 43 -2.85 28.41 5.51
CA VAL A 43 -1.79 27.39 5.57
C VAL A 43 -2.17 26.28 6.54
N LYS A 44 -2.77 26.62 7.69
CA LYS A 44 -3.21 25.65 8.68
C LYS A 44 -4.34 24.77 8.16
N GLU A 45 -5.38 25.37 7.57
CA GLU A 45 -6.50 24.63 6.98
C GLU A 45 -6.06 23.73 5.83
N TRP A 46 -5.14 24.19 4.98
CA TRP A 46 -4.57 23.36 3.92
C TRP A 46 -3.81 22.17 4.52
N ALA A 47 -2.92 22.41 5.49
CA ALA A 47 -2.15 21.35 6.13
C ALA A 47 -3.06 20.29 6.78
N GLU A 48 -4.11 20.73 7.49
CA GLU A 48 -5.11 19.83 8.08
C GLU A 48 -5.85 19.02 7.01
N LYS A 49 -6.37 19.66 5.95
CA LYS A 49 -7.02 18.97 4.82
C LYS A 49 -6.09 18.01 4.08
N ALA A 50 -4.82 18.36 3.91
CA ALA A 50 -3.83 17.52 3.25
C ALA A 50 -3.54 16.26 4.08
N GLN A 51 -3.43 16.41 5.39
CA GLN A 51 -3.23 15.29 6.32
C GLN A 51 -4.45 14.36 6.34
N GLU A 52 -5.66 14.91 6.39
CA GLU A 52 -6.92 14.13 6.33
C GLU A 52 -7.05 13.41 4.98
N SER A 53 -6.83 14.11 3.87
CA SER A 53 -6.90 13.56 2.52
C SER A 53 -5.87 12.45 2.29
N THR A 54 -4.66 12.57 2.86
CA THR A 54 -3.62 11.54 2.75
C THR A 54 -4.04 10.24 3.45
N LYS A 55 -4.71 10.35 4.60
CA LYS A 55 -5.18 9.18 5.36
C LYS A 55 -6.28 8.42 4.62
N ASP A 56 -7.22 9.13 3.99
CA ASP A 56 -8.25 8.53 3.14
C ASP A 56 -7.69 7.98 1.83
N LEU A 57 -6.70 8.66 1.25
CA LEU A 57 -6.00 8.21 0.05
C LEU A 57 -5.32 6.86 0.27
N ASP A 58 -4.62 6.67 1.39
CA ASP A 58 -3.94 5.40 1.70
C ASP A 58 -4.90 4.21 1.71
N GLY A 59 -6.10 4.37 2.28
CA GLY A 59 -7.14 3.33 2.27
C GLY A 59 -7.62 3.03 0.84
N ARG A 60 -7.99 4.06 0.09
CA ARG A 60 -8.47 3.92 -1.29
C ARG A 60 -7.42 3.33 -2.23
N ILE A 61 -6.16 3.71 -2.06
CA ILE A 61 -5.03 3.20 -2.84
C ILE A 61 -4.86 1.71 -2.57
N ARG A 62 -4.91 1.27 -1.31
CA ARG A 62 -4.84 -0.16 -0.97
C ARG A 62 -5.97 -0.95 -1.60
N ASP A 63 -7.20 -0.47 -1.50
CA ASP A 63 -8.38 -1.14 -2.08
C ASP A 63 -8.30 -1.19 -3.61
N THR A 64 -7.84 -0.10 -4.23
CA THR A 64 -7.66 -0.03 -5.69
C THR A 64 -6.56 -0.97 -6.17
N ILE A 65 -5.44 -1.05 -5.44
CA ILE A 65 -4.35 -1.97 -5.76
C ILE A 65 -4.81 -3.42 -5.57
N ALA A 66 -5.52 -3.74 -4.49
CA ALA A 66 -6.07 -5.07 -4.25
C ALA A 66 -7.04 -5.48 -5.36
N GLY A 67 -7.99 -4.61 -5.72
CA GLY A 67 -8.93 -4.87 -6.81
C GLY A 67 -8.28 -4.94 -8.19
N ALA A 68 -7.17 -4.22 -8.41
CA ALA A 68 -6.38 -4.34 -9.63
C ALA A 68 -5.59 -5.65 -9.69
N LEU A 69 -4.98 -6.08 -8.58
CA LEU A 69 -4.28 -7.37 -8.47
C LEU A 69 -5.23 -8.54 -8.74
N ASP A 70 -6.44 -8.50 -8.17
CA ASP A 70 -7.49 -9.50 -8.42
C ASP A 70 -7.86 -9.60 -9.91
N LYS A 71 -7.97 -8.46 -10.60
CA LYS A 71 -8.31 -8.41 -12.03
C LYS A 71 -7.20 -8.92 -12.94
N VAL A 72 -5.95 -8.87 -12.50
CA VAL A 72 -4.79 -9.28 -13.32
C VAL A 72 -4.37 -10.74 -13.03
N ASN A 73 -5.14 -11.48 -12.21
CA ASN A 73 -4.86 -12.87 -11.81
C ASN A 73 -3.44 -13.03 -11.23
N ILE A 74 -2.93 -11.99 -10.56
CA ILE A 74 -1.65 -12.03 -9.86
C ILE A 74 -1.96 -12.47 -8.42
N PRO A 75 -1.55 -13.69 -8.01
CA PRO A 75 -1.83 -14.16 -6.66
C PRO A 75 -1.15 -13.27 -5.63
N SER A 76 -1.88 -12.95 -4.56
CA SER A 76 -1.32 -12.21 -3.43
C SER A 76 -0.33 -13.08 -2.66
N ARG A 77 0.48 -12.45 -1.79
CA ARG A 77 1.38 -13.19 -0.90
C ARG A 77 0.62 -14.18 -0.01
N ASP A 78 -0.56 -13.80 0.46
CA ASP A 78 -1.42 -14.67 1.28
C ASP A 78 -1.89 -15.91 0.50
N ASP A 79 -2.15 -15.77 -0.80
CA ASP A 79 -2.54 -16.90 -1.64
C ASP A 79 -1.40 -17.90 -1.82
N ILE A 80 -0.16 -17.40 -1.96
CA ILE A 80 1.05 -18.23 -2.01
C ILE A 80 1.23 -18.98 -0.69
N GLU A 81 1.10 -18.31 0.47
CA GLU A 81 1.23 -18.96 1.78
C GLU A 81 0.12 -20.01 2.00
N LYS A 82 -1.12 -19.75 1.58
CA LYS A 82 -2.19 -20.74 1.62
C LYS A 82 -1.87 -21.95 0.75
N LEU A 83 -1.28 -21.74 -0.42
CA LEU A 83 -0.88 -22.81 -1.33
C LEU A 83 0.27 -23.64 -0.74
N GLU A 84 1.25 -22.99 -0.12
CA GLU A 84 2.36 -23.65 0.56
C GLU A 84 1.89 -24.53 1.72
N ARG A 85 0.97 -24.03 2.56
CA ARG A 85 0.37 -24.82 3.66
C ARG A 85 -0.41 -26.02 3.14
N LYS A 86 -1.18 -25.85 2.06
CA LYS A 86 -1.89 -26.96 1.40
C LYS A 86 -0.91 -27.99 0.86
N LEU A 87 0.18 -27.54 0.22
CA LEU A 87 1.22 -28.42 -0.30
C LEU A 87 1.88 -29.21 0.83
N GLN A 88 2.28 -28.56 1.92
CA GLN A 88 2.84 -29.24 3.09
C GLN A 88 1.88 -30.27 3.70
N SER A 89 0.59 -29.95 3.81
CA SER A 89 -0.42 -30.90 4.30
C SER A 89 -0.57 -32.11 3.39
N ILE A 90 -0.58 -31.90 2.07
CA ILE A 90 -0.64 -32.98 1.08
C ILE A 90 0.64 -33.83 1.15
N SER A 91 1.82 -33.21 1.18
CA SER A 91 3.11 -33.91 1.31
C SER A 91 3.18 -34.74 2.60
N ALA A 92 2.67 -34.22 3.72
CA ALA A 92 2.63 -34.96 4.98
C ALA A 92 1.69 -36.18 4.91
N ARG A 93 0.53 -36.03 4.25
CA ARG A 93 -0.42 -37.13 4.04
C ARG A 93 0.14 -38.18 3.09
N LEU A 94 0.81 -37.75 2.02
CA LEU A 94 1.45 -38.64 1.06
C LEU A 94 2.55 -39.46 1.74
N ARG A 95 3.43 -38.82 2.52
CA ARG A 95 4.47 -39.50 3.30
C ARG A 95 3.90 -40.51 4.31
N LYS A 96 2.73 -40.23 4.89
CA LYS A 96 2.04 -41.15 5.82
C LYS A 96 1.44 -42.35 5.09
N LEU A 97 0.96 -42.17 3.87
CA LEU A 97 0.44 -43.24 3.02
C LEU A 97 1.57 -44.11 2.45
N GLU A 98 2.64 -43.49 1.95
CA GLU A 98 3.82 -44.19 1.42
C GLU A 98 4.61 -44.92 2.52
N GLY A 99 4.70 -44.35 3.73
CA GLY A 99 5.29 -45.02 4.89
C GLY A 99 4.45 -46.17 5.47
N GLY A 100 3.20 -46.32 5.04
CA GLY A 100 2.32 -47.42 5.42
C GLY A 100 2.53 -48.70 4.61
N SER A 101 3.08 -48.61 3.39
CA SER A 101 3.26 -49.76 2.50
C SER A 101 4.56 -50.55 2.72
N SER A 102 5.45 -50.11 3.61
CA SER A 102 6.75 -50.76 3.85
C SER A 102 6.77 -51.74 5.03
N LYS A 103 5.67 -51.92 5.77
CA LYS A 103 5.64 -52.78 6.99
C LYS A 103 4.90 -54.13 6.83
N GLY A 104 4.62 -54.55 5.59
CA GLY A 104 3.79 -55.74 5.32
C GLY A 104 4.50 -56.98 4.77
N GLU A 105 5.81 -56.96 4.51
CA GLU A 105 6.49 -58.06 3.78
C GLU A 105 7.70 -58.69 4.50
N GLU A 106 7.82 -58.53 5.83
CA GLU A 106 8.90 -59.18 6.60
C GLU A 106 8.34 -59.98 7.78
N GLU A 107 7.40 -60.90 7.50
CA GLU A 107 7.03 -62.00 8.40
C GLU A 107 6.29 -63.08 7.58
N ALA A 108 7.04 -63.90 6.85
CA ALA A 108 6.60 -65.20 6.30
C ALA A 108 7.80 -66.12 6.07
#